data_AF-A0A7X2IPI1-F1
#
_entry.id   AF-A0A7X2IPI1-F1
#
_cell.length_a   1.000
_cell.length_b   1.000
_cell.length_c   1.000
_cell.angle_alpha   90.00
_cell.angle_beta   90.00
_cell.angle_gamma   90.00
#
_symmetry.space_group_name_H-M   'P 1'
#
loop_
_entity.id
_entity.type
_entity.pdbx_description
1 polymer ?
#
loop_
_entity_poly.entity_id
_entity_poly.type
_entity_poly.pdbx_seq_one_letter_code
_entity_poly.pdbx_strand_id
1 'polypeptide(L)'
;MLESCLARAGTRRCHGDQALEQLATDNTPIFQRIKDYLLAQIAAGLWKEGDVIPSEQALVKQFGVSRMTVNRAVRELTAEQVLTRRQGSGTFVAAQKFQATLLEIRSIADEVRARGHAHRSSLQLLEQTKAGELLAKQFELPSGTILFHSVIVHFESGVPIQVEDRWVNPACAPDYMSQDFAAITPNEYLVAAAPLAGAVYSVEALSPPRDIAEMLAIDTRQPCLVLKRQTRSAGQVASIATMWHPGHRYQFTGSFA
;
A
#
# COMPACT_ATOMS: atom_id res chain seq x y z
N MET A 1 -43.16 4.28 66.24
CA MET A 1 -43.98 4.16 65.01
C MET A 1 -42.99 4.17 63.84
N LEU A 2 -42.54 2.98 63.42
CA LEU A 2 -43.05 2.21 62.26
C LEU A 2 -42.68 2.91 60.94
N GLU A 3 -41.61 2.45 60.27
CA GLU A 3 -41.62 1.66 59.01
C GLU A 3 -41.69 2.57 57.76
N SER A 4 -41.09 2.34 56.58
CA SER A 4 -40.51 1.16 55.93
C SER A 4 -39.71 1.59 54.66
N CYS A 5 -38.59 0.92 54.38
CA CYS A 5 -38.16 0.35 53.09
C CYS A 5 -38.75 0.87 51.73
N LEU A 6 -37.88 1.28 50.79
CA LEU A 6 -37.53 0.53 49.54
C LEU A 6 -36.71 1.36 48.54
N ALA A 7 -35.66 0.72 48.01
CA ALA A 7 -34.75 1.20 46.97
C ALA A 7 -35.36 1.16 45.56
N ARG A 8 -34.79 1.94 44.62
CA ARG A 8 -34.33 1.42 43.31
C ARG A 8 -33.47 2.42 42.53
N ALA A 9 -32.43 1.84 41.93
CA ALA A 9 -31.41 2.44 41.08
C ALA A 9 -31.96 2.93 39.73
N GLY A 10 -31.24 3.88 39.11
CA GLY A 10 -31.54 4.38 37.77
C GLY A 10 -30.38 5.13 37.12
N THR A 11 -29.38 4.36 36.69
CA THR A 11 -28.63 4.52 35.42
C THR A 11 -27.81 5.80 35.18
N ARG A 12 -26.49 5.71 35.41
CA ARG A 12 -25.47 6.53 34.75
C ARG A 12 -25.55 6.27 33.23
N ARG A 13 -25.85 7.30 32.44
CA ARG A 13 -25.76 7.25 30.97
C ARG A 13 -24.28 7.24 30.58
N CYS A 14 -23.82 6.12 30.02
CA CYS A 14 -22.51 5.99 29.40
C CYS A 14 -22.50 6.72 28.04
N HIS A 15 -21.37 7.36 27.76
CA HIS A 15 -20.97 8.09 26.54
C HIS A 15 -21.00 7.28 25.22
N GLY A 16 -21.61 6.09 25.19
CA GLY A 16 -21.55 5.16 24.05
C GLY A 16 -22.62 5.33 22.97
N ASP A 17 -23.71 6.06 23.26
CA ASP A 17 -24.87 6.13 22.35
C ASP A 17 -24.75 7.19 21.23
N GLN A 18 -23.80 8.12 21.31
CA GLN A 18 -23.69 9.19 20.29
C GLN A 18 -22.93 8.78 19.02
N ALA A 19 -22.20 7.66 19.03
CA ALA A 19 -21.41 7.21 17.88
C ALA A 19 -22.22 6.41 16.84
N LEU A 20 -23.43 5.96 17.18
CA LEU A 20 -24.27 5.15 16.29
C LEU A 20 -25.24 5.97 15.44
N GLU A 21 -25.49 7.23 15.80
CA GLU A 21 -26.54 8.07 15.18
C GLU A 21 -26.04 8.91 13.99
N GLN A 22 -24.73 8.98 13.71
CA GLN A 22 -24.15 9.88 12.70
C GLN A 22 -23.77 9.23 11.35
N LEU A 23 -24.15 7.97 11.08
CA LEU A 23 -23.85 7.29 9.80
C LEU A 23 -25.07 7.13 8.87
N ALA A 24 -26.05 8.04 9.00
CA ALA A 24 -27.27 8.01 8.21
C ALA A 24 -27.17 8.84 6.92
N THR A 25 -26.16 8.57 6.09
CA THR A 25 -26.16 8.85 4.63
C THR A 25 -24.97 8.13 4.02
N ASP A 26 -25.08 6.83 3.76
CA ASP A 26 -24.18 6.13 2.87
C ASP A 26 -24.90 4.92 2.26
N ASN A 27 -25.06 4.92 0.95
CA ASN A 27 -25.63 3.81 0.17
C ASN A 27 -24.66 2.60 0.09
N THR A 28 -23.76 2.48 1.07
CA THR A 28 -22.74 1.44 1.14
C THR A 28 -23.39 0.15 1.59
N PRO A 29 -23.34 -0.93 0.78
CA PRO A 29 -23.92 -2.21 1.15
C PRO A 29 -23.41 -2.66 2.51
N ILE A 30 -24.31 -3.17 3.35
CA ILE A 30 -23.96 -3.43 4.76
C ILE A 30 -22.86 -4.50 4.94
N PHE A 31 -22.67 -5.39 3.95
CA PHE A 31 -21.54 -6.33 3.94
C PHE A 31 -20.19 -5.61 3.71
N GLN A 32 -20.18 -4.54 2.92
CA GLN A 32 -18.99 -3.74 2.65
C GLN A 32 -18.56 -2.99 3.91
N ARG A 33 -19.51 -2.43 4.67
CA ARG A 33 -19.25 -1.83 5.99
C ARG A 33 -18.57 -2.80 6.97
N ILE A 34 -18.93 -4.09 6.92
CA ILE A 34 -18.30 -5.12 7.74
C ILE A 34 -16.87 -5.41 7.26
N LYS A 35 -16.63 -5.43 5.94
CA LYS A 35 -15.27 -5.58 5.38
C LYS A 35 -14.39 -4.42 5.80
N ASP A 36 -14.86 -3.19 5.59
CA ASP A 36 -14.11 -1.96 5.88
C ASP A 36 -13.76 -1.87 7.37
N TYR A 37 -14.71 -2.24 8.24
CA TYR A 37 -14.45 -2.37 9.67
C TYR A 37 -13.33 -3.37 9.96
N LEU A 38 -13.43 -4.61 9.43
CA LEU A 38 -12.42 -5.64 9.69
C LEU A 38 -11.03 -5.21 9.18
N LEU A 39 -10.97 -4.59 8.01
CA LEU A 39 -9.73 -4.04 7.42
C LEU A 39 -9.15 -2.92 8.29
N ALA A 40 -9.98 -1.99 8.77
CA ALA A 40 -9.54 -0.89 9.62
C ALA A 40 -8.94 -1.38 10.95
N GLN A 41 -9.52 -2.42 11.55
CA GLN A 41 -8.99 -3.01 12.79
C GLN A 41 -7.64 -3.72 12.57
N ILE A 42 -7.47 -4.40 11.43
CA ILE A 42 -6.19 -5.02 11.05
C ILE A 42 -5.15 -3.93 10.77
N ALA A 43 -5.52 -2.87 10.02
CA ALA A 43 -4.64 -1.74 9.72
C ALA A 43 -4.22 -0.96 10.98
N ALA A 44 -5.11 -0.86 11.97
CA ALA A 44 -4.81 -0.27 13.28
C ALA A 44 -3.96 -1.18 14.19
N GLY A 45 -3.65 -2.40 13.75
CA GLY A 45 -2.83 -3.37 14.50
C GLY A 45 -3.52 -4.02 15.69
N LEU A 46 -4.85 -3.90 15.80
CA LEU A 46 -5.65 -4.55 16.85
C LEU A 46 -5.71 -6.06 16.68
N TRP A 47 -5.66 -6.53 15.43
CA TRP A 47 -5.44 -7.94 15.09
C TRP A 47 -4.22 -8.04 14.18
N LYS A 48 -3.24 -8.82 14.61
CA LYS A 48 -2.02 -9.10 13.88
C LYS A 48 -2.17 -10.40 13.10
N GLU A 49 -1.21 -10.65 12.22
CA GLU A 49 -1.14 -11.90 11.48
C GLU A 49 -1.22 -13.12 12.40
N GLY A 50 -2.08 -14.07 12.05
CA GLY A 50 -2.32 -15.27 12.86
C GLY A 50 -3.26 -15.07 14.05
N ASP A 51 -3.66 -13.84 14.38
CA ASP A 51 -4.68 -13.59 15.41
C ASP A 51 -6.05 -14.03 14.92
N VAL A 52 -6.87 -14.50 15.87
CA VAL A 52 -8.26 -14.86 15.63
C VAL A 52 -9.13 -13.61 15.63
N ILE A 53 -9.94 -13.43 14.57
CA ILE A 53 -10.93 -12.35 14.54
C ILE A 53 -12.21 -12.79 15.27
N PRO A 54 -13.12 -11.85 15.63
CA PRO A 54 -14.41 -12.21 16.19
C PRO A 54 -15.15 -13.23 15.32
N SER A 55 -15.83 -14.18 15.98
CA SER A 55 -16.60 -15.21 15.28
C SER A 55 -17.74 -14.61 14.45
N GLU A 56 -18.21 -15.33 13.43
CA GLU A 56 -19.36 -14.89 12.63
C GLU A 56 -20.58 -14.55 13.50
N GLN A 57 -20.79 -15.30 14.59
CA GLN A 57 -21.88 -15.04 15.54
C GLN A 57 -21.66 -13.75 16.33
N ALA A 58 -20.42 -13.46 16.73
CA ALA A 58 -20.07 -12.22 17.41
C ALA A 58 -20.28 -11.01 16.47
N LEU A 59 -19.87 -11.13 15.21
CA LEU A 59 -20.08 -10.11 14.18
C LEU A 59 -21.57 -9.91 13.87
N VAL A 60 -22.37 -10.99 13.80
CA VAL A 60 -23.83 -10.89 13.67
C VAL A 60 -24.43 -10.07 14.81
N LYS A 61 -24.01 -10.35 16.06
CA LYS A 61 -24.49 -9.62 17.23
C LYS A 61 -24.02 -8.16 17.25
N GLN A 62 -22.78 -7.91 16.84
CA GLN A 62 -22.19 -6.57 16.82
C GLN A 62 -22.85 -5.66 15.78
N PHE A 63 -23.12 -6.18 14.59
CA PHE A 63 -23.65 -5.38 13.48
C PHE A 63 -25.17 -5.47 13.34
N GLY A 64 -25.83 -6.37 14.07
CA GLY A 64 -27.29 -6.55 14.02
C GLY A 64 -27.79 -7.04 12.65
N VAL A 65 -26.98 -7.78 11.91
CA VAL A 65 -27.28 -8.21 10.52
C VAL A 65 -27.47 -9.71 10.39
N SER A 66 -27.99 -10.16 9.23
CA SER A 66 -28.11 -11.58 8.93
C SER A 66 -26.76 -12.29 8.89
N ARG A 67 -26.75 -13.58 9.24
CA ARG A 67 -25.55 -14.44 9.11
C ARG A 67 -25.03 -14.50 7.68
N MET A 68 -25.92 -14.51 6.68
CA MET A 68 -25.53 -14.54 5.26
C MET A 68 -24.69 -13.31 4.88
N THR A 69 -25.01 -12.15 5.45
CA THR A 69 -24.31 -10.89 5.21
C THR A 69 -22.90 -10.91 5.79
N VAL A 70 -22.73 -11.37 7.04
CA VAL A 70 -21.42 -11.56 7.66
C VAL A 70 -20.60 -12.59 6.89
N ASN A 71 -21.22 -13.71 6.52
CA ASN A 71 -20.54 -14.76 5.76
C ASN A 71 -20.04 -14.26 4.42
N ARG A 72 -20.79 -13.39 3.74
CA ARG A 72 -20.34 -12.75 2.49
C ARG A 72 -19.09 -11.92 2.74
N ALA A 73 -19.11 -11.02 3.72
CA ALA A 73 -17.96 -10.16 4.04
C ALA A 73 -16.70 -10.97 4.37
N VAL A 74 -16.83 -11.97 5.25
CA VAL A 74 -15.73 -12.87 5.63
C VAL A 74 -15.24 -13.69 4.44
N ARG A 75 -16.15 -14.19 3.59
CA ARG A 75 -15.80 -14.96 2.39
C ARG A 75 -15.01 -14.12 1.39
N GLU A 76 -15.42 -12.87 1.16
CA GLU A 76 -14.70 -11.97 0.27
C GLU A 76 -13.29 -11.66 0.80
N LEU A 77 -13.15 -11.32 2.10
CA LEU A 77 -11.82 -11.12 2.71
C LEU A 77 -10.96 -12.39 2.72
N THR A 78 -11.58 -13.57 2.75
CA THR A 78 -10.86 -14.84 2.60
C THR A 78 -10.40 -15.05 1.15
N ALA A 79 -11.23 -14.69 0.18
CA ALA A 79 -10.88 -14.74 -1.25
C ALA A 79 -9.77 -13.74 -1.59
N GLU A 80 -9.76 -12.57 -0.95
CA GLU A 80 -8.72 -11.55 -1.02
C GLU A 80 -7.44 -11.92 -0.23
N GLN A 81 -7.41 -13.09 0.41
CA GLN A 81 -6.30 -13.58 1.24
C GLN A 81 -5.93 -12.67 2.43
N VAL A 82 -6.83 -11.78 2.85
CA VAL A 82 -6.70 -10.98 4.09
C VAL A 82 -7.00 -11.84 5.31
N LEU A 83 -7.94 -12.78 5.18
CA LEU A 83 -8.33 -13.72 6.23
C LEU A 83 -8.10 -15.16 5.78
N THR A 84 -7.88 -16.06 6.74
CA THR A 84 -7.81 -17.50 6.51
C THR A 84 -8.78 -18.22 7.45
N ARG A 85 -9.66 -19.05 6.89
CA ARG A 85 -10.56 -19.90 7.67
C ARG A 85 -9.89 -21.23 7.98
N ARG A 86 -9.83 -21.61 9.26
CA ARG A 86 -9.41 -22.94 9.70
C ARG A 86 -10.62 -23.69 10.25
N GLN A 87 -11.00 -24.79 9.59
CA GLN A 87 -12.19 -25.56 9.97
C GLN A 87 -12.11 -25.97 11.45
N GLY A 88 -13.17 -25.69 12.21
CA GLY A 88 -13.25 -25.98 13.65
C GLY A 88 -12.45 -25.06 14.57
N SER A 89 -11.61 -24.17 14.04
CA SER A 89 -10.73 -23.29 14.84
C SER A 89 -11.04 -21.80 14.71
N GLY A 90 -11.85 -21.39 13.72
CA GLY A 90 -12.27 -20.00 13.52
C GLY A 90 -11.68 -19.36 12.27
N THR A 91 -11.80 -18.03 12.20
CA THR A 91 -11.24 -17.21 11.12
C THR A 91 -10.09 -16.39 11.69
N PHE A 92 -8.96 -16.41 11.00
CA PHE A 92 -7.72 -15.79 11.43
C PHE A 92 -7.34 -14.71 10.43
N VAL A 93 -6.63 -13.67 10.90
CA VAL A 93 -5.90 -12.78 10.00
C VAL A 93 -4.89 -13.65 9.26
N ALA A 94 -4.99 -13.68 7.93
CA ALA A 94 -4.04 -14.43 7.14
C ALA A 94 -2.64 -13.91 7.47
N ALA A 95 -1.68 -14.82 7.67
CA ALA A 95 -0.30 -14.41 7.47
C ALA A 95 -0.25 -13.87 6.05
N GLN A 96 0.24 -12.64 5.84
CA GLN A 96 0.65 -12.28 4.51
C GLN A 96 1.56 -13.43 4.10
N LYS A 97 1.17 -14.16 3.06
CA LYS A 97 2.15 -14.97 2.36
C LYS A 97 3.10 -13.92 1.82
N PHE A 98 4.13 -13.60 2.59
CA PHE A 98 5.41 -13.24 2.04
C PHE A 98 5.68 -14.42 1.12
N GLN A 99 5.35 -14.27 -0.17
CA GLN A 99 6.15 -14.91 -1.20
C GLN A 99 7.57 -14.63 -0.72
N ALA A 100 8.31 -15.67 -0.35
CA ALA A 100 9.64 -15.51 0.21
C ALA A 100 10.39 -14.58 -0.72
N THR A 101 10.41 -13.31 -0.34
CA THR A 101 10.87 -12.26 -1.22
C THR A 101 12.35 -12.32 -0.93
N LEU A 102 13.07 -13.11 -1.74
CA LEU A 102 14.53 -13.23 -1.66
C LEU A 102 15.21 -11.84 -1.69
N LEU A 103 14.48 -10.80 -2.09
CA LEU A 103 14.92 -9.42 -2.18
C LEU A 103 13.89 -8.44 -1.58
N GLU A 104 14.12 -7.94 -0.37
CA GLU A 104 13.30 -6.86 0.19
C GLU A 104 13.59 -5.54 -0.54
N ILE A 105 12.63 -5.01 -1.31
CA ILE A 105 12.79 -3.74 -2.04
C ILE A 105 12.19 -2.61 -1.19
N ARG A 106 13.07 -1.81 -0.58
CA ARG A 106 12.70 -0.63 0.22
C ARG A 106 12.71 0.64 -0.62
N SER A 107 12.27 1.74 -0.03
CA SER A 107 12.55 3.07 -0.58
C SER A 107 14.06 3.29 -0.59
N ILE A 108 14.59 3.86 -1.68
CA ILE A 108 16.01 4.20 -1.78
C ILE A 108 16.44 5.16 -0.66
N ALA A 109 15.53 6.04 -0.22
CA ALA A 109 15.80 6.97 0.87
C ALA A 109 15.97 6.23 2.20
N ASP A 110 15.15 5.20 2.46
CA ASP A 110 15.26 4.39 3.67
C ASP A 110 16.54 3.56 3.68
N GLU A 111 16.97 3.03 2.53
CA GLU A 111 18.24 2.32 2.42
C GLU A 111 19.44 3.21 2.72
N VAL A 112 19.46 4.43 2.16
CA VAL A 112 20.53 5.41 2.39
C VAL A 112 20.55 5.84 3.87
N ARG A 113 19.39 6.12 4.46
CA ARG A 113 19.26 6.47 5.88
C ARG A 113 19.66 5.32 6.79
N ALA A 114 19.33 4.07 6.45
CA ALA A 114 19.71 2.88 7.22
C ALA A 114 21.23 2.66 7.25
N ARG A 115 21.95 3.11 6.21
CA ARG A 115 23.42 3.14 6.17
C ARG A 115 24.02 4.34 6.94
N GLY A 116 23.19 5.24 7.46
CA GLY A 116 23.62 6.45 8.17
C GLY A 116 24.05 7.60 7.26
N HIS A 117 23.70 7.55 5.96
CA HIS A 117 24.06 8.58 5.00
C HIS A 117 22.89 9.53 4.71
N ALA A 118 23.21 10.70 4.14
CA ALA A 118 22.21 11.68 3.74
C ALA A 118 21.67 11.38 2.33
N HIS A 119 20.36 11.16 2.26
CA HIS A 119 19.62 11.08 1.00
C HIS A 119 19.21 12.48 0.53
N ARG A 120 19.30 12.72 -0.78
CA ARG A 120 18.57 13.81 -1.45
C ARG A 120 18.01 13.32 -2.78
N SER A 121 16.99 13.99 -3.29
CA SER A 121 16.44 13.77 -4.63
C SER A 121 16.49 15.06 -5.46
N SER A 122 16.51 14.89 -6.78
CA SER A 122 16.35 15.99 -7.75
C SER A 122 15.33 15.57 -8.79
N LEU A 123 14.19 16.26 -8.81
CA LEU A 123 13.16 16.10 -9.81
C LEU A 123 13.67 16.61 -11.17
N GLN A 124 13.62 15.76 -12.19
CA GLN A 124 14.01 16.09 -13.57
C GLN A 124 12.79 16.32 -14.45
N LEU A 125 11.73 15.56 -14.21
CA LEU A 125 10.47 15.64 -14.94
C LEU A 125 9.31 15.37 -13.98
N LEU A 126 8.23 16.14 -14.12
CA LEU A 126 6.93 15.86 -13.55
C LEU A 126 5.86 16.36 -14.50
N GLU A 127 5.09 15.43 -15.08
CA GLU A 127 4.07 15.76 -16.06
C GLU A 127 2.84 14.85 -15.96
N GLN A 128 1.78 15.25 -16.64
CA GLN A 128 0.62 14.40 -16.90
C GLN A 128 0.46 14.25 -18.40
N THR A 129 0.34 13.02 -18.88
CA THR A 129 0.27 12.76 -20.32
C THR A 129 -0.62 11.57 -20.62
N LYS A 130 -1.09 11.50 -21.88
CA LYS A 130 -1.93 10.41 -22.36
C LYS A 130 -1.06 9.18 -22.57
N ALA A 131 -1.43 8.08 -21.92
CA ALA A 131 -0.76 6.81 -22.10
C ALA A 131 -0.97 6.28 -23.53
N GLY A 132 0.14 6.00 -24.23
CA GLY A 132 0.10 5.22 -25.46
C GLY A 132 -0.38 3.78 -25.21
N GLU A 133 -0.66 3.03 -26.28
CA GLU A 133 -1.30 1.72 -26.19
C GLU A 133 -0.55 0.72 -25.29
N LEU A 134 0.78 0.65 -25.42
CA LEU A 134 1.59 -0.28 -24.64
C LEU A 134 1.55 0.04 -23.15
N LEU A 135 1.71 1.31 -22.79
CA LEU A 135 1.70 1.76 -21.40
C LEU A 135 0.30 1.60 -20.78
N ALA A 136 -0.75 2.00 -21.51
CA ALA A 136 -2.13 1.83 -21.07
C ALA A 136 -2.44 0.35 -20.79
N LYS A 137 -1.97 -0.56 -21.66
CA LYS A 137 -2.11 -2.01 -21.47
C LYS A 137 -1.40 -2.51 -20.21
N GLN A 138 -0.19 -2.02 -19.91
CA GLN A 138 0.53 -2.39 -18.68
C GLN A 138 -0.23 -1.94 -17.42
N PHE A 139 -0.92 -0.80 -17.50
CA PHE A 139 -1.80 -0.30 -16.43
C PHE A 139 -3.19 -0.96 -16.39
N GLU A 140 -3.53 -1.79 -17.38
CA GLU A 140 -4.87 -2.37 -17.56
C GLU A 140 -5.96 -1.30 -17.76
N LEU A 141 -5.60 -0.21 -18.43
CA LEU A 141 -6.44 0.95 -18.71
C LEU A 141 -6.68 1.13 -20.22
N PRO A 142 -7.75 1.86 -20.62
CA PRO A 142 -7.95 2.25 -22.01
C PRO A 142 -6.80 3.12 -22.54
N SER A 143 -6.46 2.96 -23.81
CA SER A 143 -5.50 3.83 -24.50
C SER A 143 -5.94 5.30 -24.41
N GLY A 144 -4.98 6.21 -24.24
CA GLY A 144 -5.25 7.63 -24.07
C GLY A 144 -5.66 8.06 -22.66
N THR A 145 -5.74 7.13 -21.69
CA THR A 145 -5.93 7.47 -20.27
C THR A 145 -4.80 8.36 -19.79
N ILE A 146 -5.11 9.39 -19.01
CA ILE A 146 -4.10 10.28 -18.43
C ILE A 146 -3.38 9.53 -17.30
N LEU A 147 -2.05 9.53 -17.37
CA LEU A 147 -1.16 9.07 -16.31
C LEU A 147 -0.26 10.21 -15.88
N PHE A 148 0.21 10.14 -14.64
CA PHE A 148 1.28 11.00 -14.15
C PHE A 148 2.63 10.34 -14.40
N HIS A 149 3.63 11.13 -14.74
CA HIS A 149 4.99 10.69 -15.02
C HIS A 149 5.98 11.55 -14.26
N SER A 150 6.93 10.90 -13.61
CA SER A 150 8.04 11.58 -12.94
C SER A 150 9.36 10.90 -13.22
N VAL A 151 10.41 11.69 -13.45
CA VAL A 151 11.80 11.22 -13.51
C VAL A 151 12.57 11.91 -12.40
N ILE A 152 13.16 11.14 -11.49
CA ILE A 152 13.85 11.64 -10.30
C ILE A 152 15.22 10.98 -10.18
N VAL A 153 16.24 11.80 -9.89
CA VAL A 153 17.58 11.30 -9.54
C VAL A 153 17.70 11.29 -8.02
N HIS A 154 18.08 10.15 -7.45
CA HIS A 154 18.37 9.99 -6.03
C HIS A 154 19.87 9.94 -5.79
N PHE A 155 20.29 10.56 -4.69
CA PHE A 155 21.68 10.72 -4.33
C PHE A 155 21.95 10.22 -2.93
N GLU A 156 23.17 9.73 -2.73
CA GLU A 156 23.76 9.39 -1.44
C GLU A 156 25.04 10.20 -1.29
N SER A 157 25.12 11.03 -0.25
CA SER A 157 26.31 11.82 0.07
C SER A 157 26.87 12.62 -1.11
N GLY A 158 26.00 13.17 -1.96
CA GLY A 158 26.40 13.96 -3.13
C GLY A 158 26.34 13.19 -4.45
N VAL A 159 26.49 11.86 -4.42
CA VAL A 159 26.70 11.00 -5.59
C VAL A 159 25.36 10.43 -6.10
N PRO A 160 25.04 10.50 -7.40
CA PRO A 160 23.84 9.89 -7.94
C PRO A 160 23.93 8.36 -7.90
N ILE A 161 22.93 7.74 -7.29
CA ILE A 161 22.88 6.29 -7.06
C ILE A 161 21.68 5.61 -7.74
N GLN A 162 20.67 6.37 -8.13
CA GLN A 162 19.48 5.84 -8.79
C GLN A 162 18.83 6.91 -9.68
N VAL A 163 18.37 6.51 -10.87
CA VAL A 163 17.36 7.26 -11.63
C VAL A 163 16.06 6.47 -11.56
N GLU A 164 15.01 7.08 -11.03
CA GLU A 164 13.66 6.53 -10.98
C GLU A 164 12.80 7.18 -12.07
N ASP A 165 12.33 6.37 -13.01
CA ASP A 165 11.31 6.72 -14.00
C ASP A 165 10.00 6.04 -13.60
N ARG A 166 9.02 6.83 -13.17
CA ARG A 166 7.76 6.33 -12.60
C ARG A 166 6.54 6.88 -13.30
N TRP A 167 5.65 5.97 -13.64
CA TRP A 167 4.28 6.23 -14.06
C TRP A 167 3.30 5.92 -12.94
N VAL A 168 2.28 6.77 -12.77
CA VAL A 168 1.28 6.66 -11.70
C VAL A 168 -0.12 6.83 -12.25
N ASN A 169 -1.04 6.00 -11.78
CA ASN A 169 -2.46 6.10 -12.07
C ASN A 169 -3.12 7.17 -11.18
N PRO A 170 -3.66 8.27 -11.76
CA PRO A 170 -4.29 9.34 -11.00
C PRO A 170 -5.46 8.89 -10.14
N ALA A 171 -6.15 7.81 -10.51
CA ALA A 171 -7.26 7.26 -9.72
C ALA A 171 -6.79 6.70 -8.36
N CYS A 172 -5.54 6.25 -8.25
CA CYS A 172 -4.97 5.74 -7.02
C CYS A 172 -4.29 6.84 -6.19
N ALA A 173 -3.80 7.90 -6.83
CA ALA A 173 -3.02 8.94 -6.18
C ALA A 173 -3.27 10.32 -6.84
N PRO A 174 -4.46 10.92 -6.64
CA PRO A 174 -4.86 12.13 -7.35
C PRO A 174 -3.97 13.34 -7.06
N ASP A 175 -3.41 13.42 -5.85
CA ASP A 175 -2.56 14.54 -5.43
C ASP A 175 -1.07 14.34 -5.77
N TYR A 176 -0.71 13.34 -6.59
CA TYR A 176 0.70 13.05 -6.91
C TYR A 176 1.43 14.25 -7.53
N MET A 177 0.75 15.01 -8.39
CA MET A 177 1.31 16.17 -9.08
C MET A 177 1.55 17.38 -8.17
N SER A 178 0.96 17.42 -6.98
CA SER A 178 1.14 18.51 -6.01
C SER A 178 2.24 18.21 -4.98
N GLN A 179 2.87 17.04 -5.05
CA GLN A 179 3.89 16.63 -4.09
C GLN A 179 5.24 17.29 -4.38
N ASP A 180 5.97 17.60 -3.30
CA ASP A 180 7.37 18.02 -3.38
C ASP A 180 8.29 16.80 -3.29
N PHE A 181 8.72 16.30 -4.45
CA PHE A 181 9.61 15.14 -4.53
C PHE A 181 11.06 15.41 -4.11
N ALA A 182 11.42 16.64 -3.73
CA ALA A 182 12.68 16.92 -3.05
C ALA A 182 12.60 16.62 -1.54
N ALA A 183 11.40 16.68 -0.96
CA ALA A 183 11.16 16.44 0.46
C ALA A 183 10.70 15.01 0.78
N ILE A 184 9.85 14.44 -0.08
CA ILE A 184 9.33 13.07 0.07
C ILE A 184 9.58 12.26 -1.20
N THR A 185 9.83 10.96 -1.08
CA THR A 185 9.98 10.12 -2.26
C THR A 185 8.62 9.71 -2.83
N PRO A 186 8.51 9.42 -4.14
CA PRO A 186 7.30 8.84 -4.72
C PRO A 186 6.83 7.58 -4.00
N ASN A 187 7.75 6.72 -3.58
CA ASN A 187 7.41 5.50 -2.84
C ASN A 187 6.77 5.83 -1.48
N GLU A 188 7.36 6.74 -0.71
CA GLU A 188 6.81 7.17 0.60
C GLU A 188 5.40 7.75 0.43
N TYR A 189 5.21 8.64 -0.55
CA TYR A 189 3.88 9.19 -0.84
C TYR A 189 2.88 8.10 -1.26
N LEU A 190 3.25 7.21 -2.17
CA LEU A 190 2.35 6.17 -2.69
C LEU A 190 1.98 5.13 -1.64
N VAL A 191 2.87 4.79 -0.71
CA VAL A 191 2.56 3.91 0.42
C VAL A 191 1.46 4.52 1.31
N ALA A 192 1.48 5.84 1.50
CA ALA A 192 0.47 6.54 2.29
C ALA A 192 -0.84 6.76 1.52
N ALA A 193 -0.76 7.16 0.25
CA ALA A 193 -1.94 7.52 -0.56
C ALA A 193 -2.67 6.30 -1.14
N ALA A 194 -1.95 5.22 -1.46
CA ALA A 194 -2.47 4.03 -2.12
C ALA A 194 -1.93 2.76 -1.44
N PRO A 195 -2.58 2.27 -0.36
CA PRO A 195 -2.11 1.12 0.40
C PRO A 195 -1.77 -0.06 -0.52
N LEU A 196 -0.54 -0.57 -0.37
CA LEU A 196 0.03 -1.59 -1.25
C LEU A 196 -0.72 -2.93 -1.06
N ALA A 197 -1.36 -3.41 -2.12
CA ALA A 197 -2.00 -4.73 -2.13
C ALA A 197 -1.07 -5.82 -2.68
N GLY A 198 -0.08 -5.44 -3.49
CA GLY A 198 0.93 -6.34 -4.03
C GLY A 198 1.87 -5.65 -5.01
N ALA A 199 3.02 -6.27 -5.26
CA ALA A 199 3.96 -5.80 -6.26
C ALA A 199 4.60 -6.98 -7.00
N VAL A 200 4.88 -6.78 -8.29
CA VAL A 200 5.70 -7.69 -9.10
C VAL A 200 6.92 -6.90 -9.54
N TYR A 201 8.08 -7.55 -9.53
CA TYR A 201 9.32 -6.91 -9.93
C TYR A 201 10.24 -7.84 -10.73
N SER A 202 11.11 -7.23 -11.53
CA SER A 202 12.18 -7.90 -12.26
C SER A 202 13.48 -7.11 -12.11
N VAL A 203 14.60 -7.81 -12.03
CA VAL A 203 15.95 -7.23 -11.96
C VAL A 203 16.76 -7.71 -13.15
N GLU A 204 17.34 -6.78 -13.90
CA GLU A 204 18.12 -7.06 -15.11
C GLU A 204 19.42 -6.24 -15.09
N ALA A 205 20.48 -6.71 -15.75
CA ALA A 205 21.65 -5.90 -16.04
C ALA A 205 21.56 -5.34 -17.45
N LEU A 206 21.54 -4.02 -17.60
CA LEU A 206 21.37 -3.34 -18.90
C LEU A 206 22.38 -2.20 -19.04
N SER A 207 22.79 -1.90 -20.27
CA SER A 207 23.51 -0.66 -20.57
C SER A 207 22.53 0.53 -20.48
N PRO A 208 22.89 1.61 -19.76
CA PRO A 208 22.02 2.76 -19.62
C PRO A 208 21.89 3.50 -20.97
N PRO A 209 20.68 3.96 -21.32
CA PRO A 209 20.49 5.03 -22.29
C PRO A 209 21.31 6.27 -21.92
N ARG A 210 21.57 7.14 -22.92
CA ARG A 210 22.48 8.29 -22.75
C ARG A 210 22.01 9.27 -21.67
N ASP A 211 20.74 9.61 -21.67
CA ASP A 211 20.09 10.45 -20.66
C ASP A 211 20.20 9.87 -19.25
N ILE A 212 19.97 8.56 -19.09
CA ILE A 212 20.15 7.84 -17.82
C ILE A 212 21.62 7.89 -17.37
N ALA A 213 22.57 7.66 -18.28
CA ALA A 213 23.99 7.69 -17.98
C ALA A 213 24.47 9.09 -17.55
N GLU A 214 23.98 10.14 -18.24
CA GLU A 214 24.25 11.55 -17.91
C GLU A 214 23.69 11.89 -16.51
N MET A 215 22.44 11.52 -16.21
CA MET A 215 21.83 11.72 -14.89
C MET A 215 22.57 10.97 -13.77
N LEU A 216 23.09 9.77 -14.05
CA LEU A 216 23.86 8.96 -13.10
C LEU A 216 25.34 9.36 -13.02
N ALA A 217 25.80 10.31 -13.83
CA ALA A 217 27.22 10.67 -13.96
C ALA A 217 28.11 9.42 -14.14
N ILE A 218 27.78 8.61 -15.15
CA ILE A 218 28.50 7.40 -15.55
C ILE A 218 28.72 7.36 -17.06
N ASP A 219 29.65 6.52 -17.50
CA ASP A 219 29.86 6.21 -18.92
C ASP A 219 28.77 5.21 -19.40
N THR A 220 28.27 5.36 -20.63
CA THR A 220 27.22 4.49 -21.20
C THR A 220 27.64 3.03 -21.35
N ARG A 221 28.93 2.71 -21.27
CA ARG A 221 29.47 1.34 -21.25
C ARG A 221 29.42 0.71 -19.87
N GLN A 222 29.19 1.48 -18.81
CA GLN A 222 29.05 0.93 -17.46
C GLN A 222 27.66 0.32 -17.29
N PRO A 223 27.55 -0.95 -16.88
CA PRO A 223 26.26 -1.59 -16.72
C PRO A 223 25.49 -1.02 -15.52
N CYS A 224 24.18 -0.93 -15.68
CA CYS A 224 23.25 -0.65 -14.60
C CYS A 224 22.50 -1.91 -14.19
N LEU A 225 22.21 -2.03 -12.89
CA LEU A 225 21.16 -2.91 -12.41
C LEU A 225 19.84 -2.16 -12.54
N VAL A 226 18.89 -2.76 -13.25
CA VAL A 226 17.59 -2.16 -13.57
C VAL A 226 16.51 -2.95 -12.86
N LEU A 227 15.83 -2.30 -11.93
CA LEU A 227 14.69 -2.83 -11.23
C LEU A 227 13.42 -2.25 -11.85
N LYS A 228 12.59 -3.11 -12.45
CA LYS A 228 11.24 -2.74 -12.87
C LYS A 228 10.26 -3.25 -11.83
N ARG A 229 9.36 -2.39 -11.36
CA ARG A 229 8.35 -2.72 -10.36
C ARG A 229 6.99 -2.25 -10.82
N GLN A 230 6.03 -3.18 -10.88
CA GLN A 230 4.62 -2.89 -11.04
C GLN A 230 3.94 -3.07 -9.69
N THR A 231 3.23 -2.04 -9.24
CA THR A 231 2.59 -2.00 -7.93
C THR A 231 1.08 -1.91 -8.08
N ARG A 232 0.36 -2.73 -7.31
CA ARG A 232 -1.11 -2.74 -7.29
C ARG A 232 -1.65 -2.23 -5.97
N SER A 233 -2.76 -1.49 -6.07
CA SER A 233 -3.56 -1.03 -4.93
C SER A 233 -5.04 -1.14 -5.32
N ALA A 234 -5.88 -1.57 -4.38
CA ALA A 234 -7.34 -1.71 -4.57
C ALA A 234 -7.76 -2.41 -5.89
N GLY A 235 -7.01 -3.45 -6.31
CA GLY A 235 -7.28 -4.21 -7.54
C GLY A 235 -6.84 -3.54 -8.84
N GLN A 236 -6.26 -2.34 -8.80
CA GLN A 236 -5.76 -1.60 -9.97
C GLN A 236 -4.23 -1.52 -9.97
N VAL A 237 -3.64 -1.29 -11.14
CA VAL A 237 -2.22 -0.93 -11.24
C VAL A 237 -2.06 0.53 -10.80
N ALA A 238 -1.44 0.73 -9.65
CA ALA A 238 -1.25 2.05 -9.05
C ALA A 238 -0.02 2.76 -9.62
N SER A 239 1.08 2.03 -9.81
CA SER A 239 2.28 2.58 -10.43
C SER A 239 3.14 1.53 -11.12
N ILE A 240 3.91 1.99 -12.09
CA ILE A 240 4.99 1.24 -12.74
C ILE A 240 6.24 2.09 -12.65
N ALA A 241 7.31 1.56 -12.09
CA ALA A 241 8.59 2.24 -11.93
C ALA A 241 9.72 1.43 -12.56
N THR A 242 10.59 2.11 -13.28
CA THR A 242 11.89 1.62 -13.74
C THR A 242 12.98 2.37 -12.99
N MET A 243 13.77 1.65 -12.22
CA MET A 243 14.83 2.20 -11.38
C MET A 243 16.18 1.71 -11.89
N TRP A 244 17.03 2.66 -12.31
CA TRP A 244 18.36 2.40 -12.83
C TRP A 244 19.41 2.68 -11.77
N HIS A 245 20.22 1.68 -11.43
CA HIS A 245 21.30 1.82 -10.45
C HIS A 245 22.65 1.52 -11.09
N PRO A 246 23.69 2.37 -10.94
CA PRO A 246 25.03 2.05 -11.41
C PRO A 246 25.53 0.75 -10.77
N GLY A 247 25.84 -0.27 -11.56
CA GLY A 247 26.18 -1.61 -11.04
C GLY A 247 27.47 -1.64 -10.20
N HIS A 248 28.33 -0.64 -10.34
CA HIS A 248 29.54 -0.49 -9.53
C HIS A 248 29.32 0.28 -8.22
N ARG A 249 28.14 0.87 -8.01
CA ARG A 249 27.79 1.65 -6.80
C ARG A 249 26.69 1.01 -5.97
N TYR A 250 25.92 0.08 -6.55
CA TYR A 250 24.72 -0.46 -5.93
C TYR A 250 24.63 -1.97 -6.09
N GLN A 251 24.14 -2.63 -5.05
CA GLN A 251 23.89 -4.06 -5.01
C GLN A 251 22.55 -4.33 -4.34
N PHE A 252 21.79 -5.25 -4.91
CA PHE A 252 20.61 -5.84 -4.29
C PHE A 252 21.03 -6.94 -3.32
N THR A 253 20.63 -6.81 -2.04
CA THR A 253 20.93 -7.79 -0.99
C THR A 253 19.65 -8.36 -0.40
N GLY A 254 19.65 -9.65 -0.10
CA GLY A 254 18.61 -10.28 0.70
C GLY A 254 19.17 -11.49 1.44
N SER A 255 18.52 -11.84 2.54
CA SER A 255 18.88 -12.98 3.38
C SER A 255 17.65 -13.84 3.59
N PHE A 256 17.80 -15.16 3.43
CA PHE A 256 16.81 -16.13 3.88
C PHE A 256 17.38 -16.85 5.11
N ALA A 257 16.54 -17.09 6.10
CA ALA A 257 16.84 -17.90 7.28
C ALA A 257 16.01 -19.18 7.22
#